data_AF-A0A2G5KAS9-F1
#
_entry.id   AF-A0A2G5KAS9-F1
#
_cell.length_a   1.000
_cell.length_b   1.000
_cell.length_c   1.000
_cell.angle_alpha   90.00
_cell.angle_beta   90.00
_cell.angle_gamma   90.00
#
_symmetry.space_group_name_H-M   'P 1'
#
loop_
_entity.id
_entity.type
_entity.pdbx_description
1 polymer ?
#
loop_
_entity_poly.entity_id
_entity_poly.type
_entity_poly.pdbx_seq_one_letter_code
_entity_poly.pdbx_strand_id
1 'polypeptide(L)'
;MHRTALLFGAICFILVGTGCYFVGMRAVNVLENFTQKYTTETLRAAGQDWADIRTDGMLVHLSGLAPDEASRFKALETLGTAVQMSRVRDDVVIAKNNAIEPPRFTLEMLRNEDRISLIGLIPQSTGRERILDFATQLADSSEVADMLEIADHPVGAAWERSLTYGLEILKKLPRSKISISPDRVTVTAVTESVTEKQNTEQFLTSSKPSNVALTMNISSPRPVIAPFTFRLTIDGDVADLTACSADTQSTRSKILRSISDVNLRGKPSCNIGLGVPTTDWARAISLAVDALQNLGGGTLSFTDSDVSLVASEDASQETFDSVVGELENSLPELFSLHAVLPPKIIDTNTDAGIEVPEFIATKSPEGVVQLRGRVPTEDTKLAIDTFAQSLFGNEQVFLKTRVDENLEPGWPVRILGGLEALSKLHHGSLIVRADTVEVKGIGATPSVPSEVSRALSVRIGGKGNYKIDVNFDETLYVVDKEPTPQECEQGITALLAREQINFAPSSARIDAQSLKVVGEIADILRKCPDAKFEIEGHTDSQGSEELNLSISQQRAESVLSALLEQRILTSGLTAKGYGPEKPIADNATEEGRAANRRIAFRLLESEGSE
;
A
#
# COMPACT_ATOMS: atom_id res chain seq x y z
N MET A 1 -85.53 78.25 53.65
CA MET A 1 -84.27 77.66 54.15
C MET A 1 -83.94 76.26 53.57
N HIS A 2 -84.88 75.50 53.00
CA HIS A 2 -84.60 74.12 52.52
C HIS A 2 -83.82 74.02 51.21
N ARG A 3 -84.02 74.93 50.23
CA ARG A 3 -83.34 74.88 48.92
C ARG A 3 -81.84 75.20 48.97
N THR A 4 -81.44 76.11 49.86
CA THR A 4 -80.02 76.48 50.05
C THR A 4 -79.21 75.35 50.70
N ALA A 5 -79.82 74.56 51.59
CA ALA A 5 -79.16 73.41 52.21
C ALA A 5 -78.92 72.26 51.20
N LEU A 6 -79.87 72.00 50.30
CA LEU A 6 -79.73 71.00 49.22
C LEU A 6 -78.63 71.38 48.22
N LEU A 7 -78.54 72.66 47.84
CA LEU A 7 -77.54 73.15 46.90
C LEU A 7 -76.11 73.07 47.49
N PHE A 8 -75.96 73.40 48.78
CA PHE A 8 -74.70 73.25 49.50
C PHE A 8 -74.27 71.79 49.63
N GLY A 9 -75.21 70.88 49.93
CA GLY A 9 -74.95 69.44 50.00
C GLY A 9 -74.49 68.87 48.65
N ALA A 10 -75.13 69.27 47.54
CA ALA A 10 -74.74 68.84 46.19
C ALA A 10 -73.34 69.34 45.79
N ILE A 11 -73.01 70.60 46.10
CA ILE A 11 -71.67 71.16 45.85
C ILE A 11 -70.61 70.42 46.66
N CYS A 12 -70.86 70.14 47.94
CA CYS A 12 -69.94 69.36 48.77
C CYS A 12 -69.74 67.94 48.23
N PHE A 13 -70.81 67.27 47.78
CA PHE A 13 -70.71 65.94 47.20
C PHE A 13 -69.89 65.92 45.90
N ILE A 14 -70.08 66.93 45.03
CA ILE A 14 -69.30 67.07 43.79
C ILE A 14 -67.83 67.37 44.11
N LEU A 15 -67.54 68.26 45.06
CA LEU A 15 -66.17 68.60 45.46
C LEU A 15 -65.45 67.41 46.11
N VAL A 16 -66.13 66.65 46.95
CA VAL A 16 -65.58 65.41 47.53
C VAL A 16 -65.39 64.35 46.45
N GLY A 17 -66.35 64.18 45.55
CA GLY A 17 -66.25 63.23 44.43
C GLY A 17 -65.09 63.55 43.48
N THR A 18 -64.93 64.82 43.10
CA THR A 18 -63.80 65.29 42.28
C THR A 18 -62.47 65.19 43.02
N GLY A 19 -62.45 65.51 44.32
CA GLY A 19 -61.29 65.33 45.19
C GLY A 19 -60.85 63.86 45.25
N CYS A 20 -61.77 62.94 45.53
CA CYS A 20 -61.50 61.50 45.58
C CYS A 20 -61.02 60.95 44.22
N TYR A 21 -61.60 61.41 43.11
CA TYR A 21 -61.16 61.04 41.76
C TYR A 21 -59.73 61.51 41.49
N PHE A 22 -59.39 62.75 41.84
CA PHE A 22 -58.04 63.29 41.67
C PHE A 22 -57.01 62.56 42.55
N VAL A 23 -57.37 62.27 43.80
CA VAL A 23 -56.53 61.50 44.72
C VAL A 23 -56.32 60.07 44.17
N GLY A 24 -57.38 59.43 43.67
CA GLY A 24 -57.32 58.12 43.04
C GLY A 24 -56.39 58.10 41.83
N MET A 25 -56.55 59.05 40.89
CA MET A 25 -55.66 59.15 39.73
C MET A 25 -54.20 59.43 40.12
N ARG A 26 -53.97 60.29 41.12
CA ARG A 26 -52.61 60.56 41.61
C ARG A 26 -52.00 59.32 42.26
N ALA A 27 -52.77 58.55 43.01
CA ALA A 27 -52.30 57.30 43.61
C ALA A 27 -51.92 56.26 42.54
N VAL A 28 -52.75 56.10 41.50
CA VAL A 28 -52.46 55.20 40.37
C VAL A 28 -51.17 55.64 39.66
N ASN A 29 -51.05 56.91 39.29
CA ASN A 29 -49.86 57.41 38.60
C ASN A 29 -48.58 57.26 39.45
N VAL A 30 -48.66 57.46 40.77
CA VAL A 30 -47.51 57.26 41.66
C VAL A 30 -47.08 55.79 41.68
N LEU A 31 -48.05 54.87 41.77
CA LEU A 31 -47.79 53.44 41.82
C LEU A 31 -47.22 52.91 40.50
N GLU A 32 -47.78 53.35 39.37
CA GLU A 32 -47.30 53.01 38.02
C GLU A 32 -45.86 53.50 37.83
N ASN A 33 -45.59 54.78 38.08
CA ASN A 33 -44.24 55.34 37.92
C ASN A 33 -43.22 54.66 38.84
N PHE A 34 -43.61 54.33 40.07
CA PHE A 34 -42.75 53.60 40.99
C PHE A 34 -42.44 52.19 40.45
N THR A 35 -43.47 51.46 40.02
CA THR A 35 -43.35 50.10 39.50
C THR A 35 -42.48 50.08 38.24
N GLN A 36 -42.78 50.95 37.26
CA GLN A 36 -42.03 51.06 36.01
C GLN A 36 -40.56 51.37 36.28
N LYS A 37 -40.28 52.34 37.18
CA LYS A 37 -38.89 52.70 37.51
C LYS A 37 -38.16 51.53 38.16
N TYR A 38 -38.78 50.89 39.14
CA TYR A 38 -38.19 49.76 39.86
C TYR A 38 -37.89 48.57 38.94
N THR A 39 -38.83 48.17 38.09
CA THR A 39 -38.63 47.05 37.14
C THR A 39 -37.60 47.38 36.07
N THR A 40 -37.57 48.63 35.58
CA THR A 40 -36.56 49.08 34.61
C THR A 40 -35.16 49.04 35.21
N GLU A 41 -34.98 49.53 36.44
CA GLU A 41 -33.69 49.50 37.14
C GLU A 41 -33.25 48.05 37.41
N THR A 42 -34.18 47.16 37.77
CA THR A 42 -33.91 45.74 38.01
C THR A 42 -33.42 45.04 36.73
N LEU A 43 -34.06 45.30 35.59
CA LEU A 43 -33.67 44.71 34.30
C LEU A 43 -32.30 45.22 33.82
N ARG A 44 -32.04 46.52 33.95
CA ARG A 44 -30.71 47.09 33.64
C ARG A 44 -29.62 46.52 34.54
N ALA A 45 -29.88 46.35 35.83
CA ALA A 45 -28.93 45.72 36.75
C ALA A 45 -28.63 44.24 36.36
N ALA A 46 -29.59 43.55 35.74
CA ALA A 46 -29.42 42.20 35.20
C ALA A 46 -28.80 42.16 33.78
N GLY A 47 -28.35 43.31 33.26
CA GLY A 47 -27.74 43.45 31.93
C GLY A 47 -28.73 43.31 30.78
N GLN A 48 -30.02 43.56 31.01
CA GLN A 48 -31.08 43.49 30.01
C GLN A 48 -31.40 44.89 29.44
N ASP A 49 -30.39 45.60 28.95
CA ASP A 49 -30.53 46.99 28.47
C ASP A 49 -31.41 47.14 27.22
N TRP A 50 -31.64 46.04 26.51
CA TRP A 50 -32.51 45.96 25.34
C TRP A 50 -34.01 46.00 25.69
N ALA A 51 -34.36 45.73 26.96
CA ALA A 51 -35.74 45.62 27.44
C ALA A 51 -36.32 47.00 27.82
N ASP A 52 -37.49 47.31 27.28
CA ASP A 52 -38.29 48.49 27.63
C ASP A 52 -39.54 48.08 28.43
N ILE A 53 -39.79 48.79 29.54
CA ILE A 53 -40.92 48.52 30.44
C ILE A 53 -41.91 49.68 30.43
N ARG A 54 -43.19 49.33 30.27
CA ARG A 54 -44.33 50.23 30.50
C ARG A 54 -45.32 49.61 31.46
N THR A 55 -45.94 50.44 32.30
CA THR A 55 -46.97 49.98 33.26
C THR A 55 -48.32 50.60 32.95
N ASP A 56 -49.38 49.80 33.03
CA ASP A 56 -50.78 50.22 32.99
C ASP A 56 -51.49 49.65 34.22
N GLY A 57 -51.75 50.51 35.20
CA GLY A 57 -52.19 50.14 36.54
C GLY A 57 -51.21 49.19 37.24
N MET A 58 -51.60 47.92 37.31
CA MET A 58 -50.78 46.84 37.90
C MET A 58 -50.18 45.89 36.86
N LEU A 59 -50.44 46.12 35.57
CA LEU A 59 -49.95 45.32 34.45
C LEU A 59 -48.61 45.88 33.97
N VAL A 60 -47.63 45.00 33.72
CA VAL A 60 -46.30 45.36 33.25
C VAL A 60 -46.10 44.81 31.84
N HIS A 61 -45.87 45.68 30.87
CA HIS A 61 -45.53 45.32 29.50
C HIS A 61 -44.03 45.33 29.32
N LEU A 62 -43.47 44.18 28.96
CA LEU A 62 -42.09 44.01 28.53
C LEU A 62 -42.06 44.01 27.00
N SER A 63 -41.28 44.92 26.43
CA SER A 63 -41.07 45.02 24.98
C SER A 63 -39.59 45.26 24.68
N GLY A 64 -39.20 45.12 23.42
CA GLY A 64 -37.82 45.33 23.00
C GLY A 64 -37.35 44.25 22.02
N LEU A 65 -36.13 44.44 21.50
CA LEU A 65 -35.50 43.49 20.60
C LEU A 65 -34.47 42.65 21.37
N ALA A 66 -34.84 41.44 21.77
CA ALA A 66 -33.94 40.53 22.49
C ALA A 66 -32.84 39.99 21.57
N PRO A 67 -31.57 39.96 21.99
CA PRO A 67 -30.47 39.39 21.20
C PRO A 67 -30.66 37.90 20.86
N ASP A 68 -31.20 37.13 21.80
CA ASP A 68 -31.48 35.71 21.68
C ASP A 68 -32.61 35.29 22.65
N GLU A 69 -33.07 34.05 22.52
CA GLU A 69 -34.14 33.47 23.36
C GLU A 69 -33.72 33.41 24.84
N ALA A 70 -32.44 33.14 25.13
CA ALA A 70 -31.93 33.04 26.49
C ALA A 70 -32.02 34.40 27.23
N SER A 71 -31.73 35.49 26.54
CA SER A 71 -31.84 36.86 27.05
C SER A 71 -33.29 37.22 27.35
N ARG A 72 -34.23 36.87 26.46
CA ARG A 72 -35.68 37.05 26.70
C ARG A 72 -36.14 36.32 27.96
N PHE A 73 -35.77 35.04 28.12
CA PHE A 73 -36.11 34.27 29.31
C PHE A 73 -35.52 34.86 30.58
N LYS A 74 -34.25 35.28 30.55
CA LYS A 74 -33.58 35.92 31.68
C LYS A 74 -34.24 37.23 32.10
N ALA A 75 -34.73 38.03 31.14
CA ALA A 75 -35.50 39.24 31.43
C ALA A 75 -36.84 38.92 32.12
N LEU A 76 -37.57 37.91 31.65
CA LEU A 76 -38.82 37.47 32.27
C LEU A 76 -38.62 36.93 33.69
N GLU A 77 -37.59 36.11 33.92
CA GLU A 77 -37.22 35.62 35.25
C GLU A 77 -36.90 36.77 36.21
N THR A 78 -36.09 37.72 35.74
CA THR A 78 -35.72 38.91 36.51
C THR A 78 -36.95 39.73 36.89
N LEU A 79 -37.89 39.94 35.97
CA LEU A 79 -39.16 40.63 36.28
C LEU A 79 -40.02 39.86 37.28
N GLY A 80 -40.01 38.53 37.23
CA GLY A 80 -40.75 37.67 38.16
C GLY A 80 -40.34 37.82 39.63
N THR A 81 -39.15 38.37 39.89
CA THR A 81 -38.68 38.71 41.25
C THR A 81 -39.28 40.02 41.77
N ALA A 82 -39.66 40.93 40.89
CA ALA A 82 -40.16 42.26 41.21
C ALA A 82 -41.70 42.33 41.18
N VAL A 83 -42.32 41.60 40.26
CA VAL A 83 -43.77 41.59 40.05
C VAL A 83 -44.26 40.17 39.78
N GLN A 84 -45.51 39.87 40.13
CA GLN A 84 -46.11 38.56 39.84
C GLN A 84 -46.18 38.33 38.33
N MET A 85 -45.72 37.17 37.86
CA MET A 85 -45.67 36.83 36.42
C MET A 85 -47.04 36.89 35.72
N SER A 86 -48.14 36.68 36.44
CA SER A 86 -49.50 36.82 35.89
C SER A 86 -49.84 38.24 35.42
N ARG A 87 -49.07 39.23 35.87
CA ARG A 87 -49.22 40.64 35.55
C ARG A 87 -48.23 41.11 34.47
N VAL A 88 -47.35 40.24 34.01
CA VAL A 88 -46.38 40.56 32.95
C VAL A 88 -46.98 40.18 31.60
N ARG A 89 -46.95 41.13 30.66
CA ARG A 89 -47.23 40.91 29.25
C ARG A 89 -45.92 40.98 28.49
N ASP A 90 -45.67 39.94 27.71
CA ASP A 90 -44.46 39.78 26.94
C ASP A 90 -44.74 40.09 25.47
N ASP A 91 -44.24 41.24 25.03
CA ASP A 91 -44.34 41.78 23.69
C ASP A 91 -42.92 41.85 23.03
N VAL A 92 -41.99 40.99 23.46
CA VAL A 92 -40.59 40.97 22.99
C VAL A 92 -40.47 40.33 21.60
N VAL A 93 -39.60 40.92 20.76
CA VAL A 93 -39.22 40.37 19.46
C VAL A 93 -37.76 39.91 19.52
N ILE A 94 -37.43 38.75 18.94
CA ILE A 94 -36.06 38.22 18.94
C ILE A 94 -35.32 38.66 17.67
N ALA A 95 -34.09 39.16 17.83
CA ALA A 95 -33.21 39.49 16.73
C ALA A 95 -32.84 38.24 15.93
N LYS A 96 -33.30 38.14 14.67
CA LYS A 96 -32.88 37.07 13.76
C LYS A 96 -31.45 37.31 13.29
N ASN A 97 -30.50 36.53 13.79
CA ASN A 97 -29.15 36.47 13.22
C ASN A 97 -29.12 35.47 12.06
N ASN A 98 -29.47 35.93 10.85
CA ASN A 98 -29.39 35.12 9.62
C ASN A 98 -28.15 35.50 8.81
N ALA A 99 -26.96 35.21 9.32
CA ALA A 99 -25.76 35.12 8.50
C ALA A 99 -25.25 33.68 8.55
N ILE A 100 -25.89 32.80 7.79
CA ILE A 100 -25.32 31.49 7.48
C ILE A 100 -24.14 31.78 6.54
N GLU A 101 -22.91 31.53 6.99
CA GLU A 101 -21.76 31.59 6.08
C GLU A 101 -21.99 30.59 4.94
N PRO A 102 -21.77 31.00 3.68
CA PRO A 102 -22.00 30.10 2.54
C PRO A 102 -21.09 28.87 2.66
N PRO A 103 -21.62 27.67 2.36
CA PRO A 103 -20.84 26.44 2.43
C PRO A 103 -19.66 26.51 1.44
N ARG A 104 -18.50 26.02 1.87
CA ARG A 104 -17.32 25.93 1.01
C ARG A 104 -17.42 24.69 0.15
N PHE A 105 -17.94 24.85 -1.06
CA PHE A 105 -18.00 23.78 -2.03
C PHE A 105 -16.60 23.36 -2.47
N THR A 106 -16.30 22.07 -2.30
CA THR A 106 -15.03 21.47 -2.69
C THR A 106 -15.29 20.03 -3.15
N LEU A 107 -14.62 19.65 -4.23
CA LEU A 107 -14.62 18.27 -4.72
C LEU A 107 -13.17 17.82 -4.86
N GLU A 108 -12.78 16.83 -4.07
CA GLU A 108 -11.50 16.16 -4.17
C GLU A 108 -11.68 14.80 -4.82
N MET A 109 -10.91 14.54 -5.87
CA MET A 109 -10.89 13.29 -6.62
C MET A 109 -9.50 12.69 -6.49
N LEU A 110 -9.43 11.50 -5.90
CA LEU A 110 -8.21 10.72 -5.78
C LEU A 110 -8.30 9.56 -6.76
N ARG A 111 -7.30 9.40 -7.62
CA ARG A 111 -7.21 8.30 -8.57
C ARG A 111 -5.85 7.63 -8.46
N ASN A 112 -5.87 6.32 -8.27
CA ASN A 112 -4.74 5.43 -8.51
C ASN A 112 -5.14 4.44 -9.62
N GLU A 113 -4.32 3.42 -9.87
CA GLU A 113 -4.57 2.47 -10.97
C GLU A 113 -5.83 1.63 -10.76
N ASP A 114 -6.19 1.34 -9.51
CA ASP A 114 -7.21 0.35 -9.15
C ASP A 114 -8.45 0.93 -8.44
N ARG A 115 -8.50 2.25 -8.21
CA ARG A 115 -9.57 2.91 -7.45
C ARG A 115 -9.69 4.40 -7.75
N ILE A 116 -10.93 4.88 -7.73
CA ILE A 116 -11.25 6.32 -7.70
C ILE A 116 -11.97 6.62 -6.39
N SER A 117 -11.55 7.65 -5.65
CA SER A 117 -12.26 8.15 -4.47
C SER A 117 -12.72 9.58 -4.69
N LEU A 118 -13.99 9.86 -4.39
CA LEU A 118 -14.64 11.15 -4.54
C LEU A 118 -15.02 11.66 -3.16
N ILE A 119 -14.49 12.82 -2.75
CA ILE A 119 -14.65 13.35 -1.38
C ILE A 119 -15.02 14.83 -1.46
N GLY A 120 -16.02 15.25 -0.70
CA GLY A 120 -16.28 16.67 -0.47
C GLY A 120 -17.74 17.07 -0.57
N LEU A 121 -17.96 18.38 -0.48
CA LEU A 121 -19.28 19.00 -0.49
C LEU A 121 -19.54 19.65 -1.86
N ILE A 122 -20.58 19.19 -2.56
CA ILE A 122 -20.95 19.69 -3.89
C ILE A 122 -22.33 20.37 -3.88
N PRO A 123 -22.56 21.32 -4.81
CA PRO A 123 -23.87 21.95 -4.97
C PRO A 123 -24.91 20.96 -5.47
N GLN A 124 -26.15 21.07 -5.00
CA GLN A 124 -27.25 20.25 -5.51
C GLN A 124 -27.45 20.39 -7.02
N SER A 125 -27.22 21.57 -7.57
CA SER A 125 -27.33 21.87 -9.01
C SER A 125 -26.33 21.11 -9.89
N THR A 126 -25.24 20.59 -9.31
CA THR A 126 -24.18 19.90 -10.05
C THR A 126 -24.56 18.49 -10.46
N GLY A 127 -25.46 17.84 -9.72
CA GLY A 127 -25.88 16.46 -9.97
C GLY A 127 -24.79 15.44 -9.60
N ARG A 128 -24.84 14.92 -8.38
CA ARG A 128 -23.92 13.90 -7.85
C ARG A 128 -23.75 12.69 -8.79
N GLU A 129 -24.86 12.22 -9.35
CA GLU A 129 -24.91 11.09 -10.29
C GLU A 129 -24.01 11.30 -11.51
N ARG A 130 -23.93 12.52 -12.06
CA ARG A 130 -23.08 12.83 -13.21
C ARG A 130 -21.59 12.59 -12.91
N ILE A 131 -21.15 12.90 -11.70
CA ILE A 131 -19.76 12.72 -11.27
C ILE A 131 -19.49 11.23 -11.04
N LEU A 132 -20.43 10.53 -10.39
CA LEU A 132 -20.34 9.10 -10.13
C LEU A 132 -20.32 8.28 -11.41
N ASP A 133 -21.20 8.57 -12.36
CA ASP A 133 -21.24 7.91 -13.66
C ASP A 133 -19.93 8.09 -14.42
N PHE A 134 -19.39 9.32 -14.42
CA PHE A 134 -18.10 9.59 -15.05
C PHE A 134 -16.96 8.81 -14.39
N ALA A 135 -16.89 8.80 -13.06
CA ALA A 135 -15.88 8.06 -12.32
C ALA A 135 -16.00 6.54 -12.55
N THR A 136 -17.22 6.01 -12.57
CA THR A 136 -17.50 4.58 -12.80
C THR A 136 -17.10 4.15 -14.21
N GLN A 137 -17.37 4.99 -15.22
CA GLN A 137 -16.92 4.74 -16.60
C GLN A 137 -15.39 4.77 -16.73
N LEU A 138 -14.70 5.60 -15.96
CA LEU A 138 -13.23 5.67 -15.97
C LEU A 138 -12.56 4.50 -15.23
N ALA A 139 -13.28 3.87 -14.31
CA ALA A 139 -12.74 2.84 -13.42
C ALA A 139 -12.63 1.45 -14.08
N ASP A 140 -13.27 1.22 -15.25
CA ASP A 140 -13.12 0.00 -16.08
C ASP A 140 -13.14 -1.33 -15.28
N SER A 141 -14.02 -1.42 -14.26
CA SER A 141 -14.22 -2.52 -13.25
C SER A 141 -13.62 -2.32 -11.85
N SER A 142 -12.87 -1.24 -11.62
CA SER A 142 -12.33 -0.83 -10.32
C SER A 142 -13.40 -0.22 -9.39
N GLU A 143 -13.20 -0.31 -8.07
CA GLU A 143 -14.13 0.28 -7.09
C GLU A 143 -14.09 1.81 -7.10
N VAL A 144 -15.26 2.45 -7.08
CA VAL A 144 -15.39 3.90 -6.84
C VAL A 144 -15.84 4.12 -5.40
N ALA A 145 -14.99 4.73 -4.58
CA ALA A 145 -15.33 5.14 -3.22
C ALA A 145 -16.00 6.52 -3.24
N ASP A 146 -17.25 6.57 -2.81
CA ASP A 146 -18.07 7.78 -2.84
C ASP A 146 -18.34 8.31 -1.43
N MET A 147 -17.74 9.47 -1.14
CA MET A 147 -17.88 10.24 0.09
C MET A 147 -18.34 11.67 -0.24
N LEU A 148 -19.20 11.82 -1.26
CA LEU A 148 -19.75 13.11 -1.66
C LEU A 148 -21.02 13.45 -0.89
N GLU A 149 -21.06 14.66 -0.35
CA GLU A 149 -22.23 15.28 0.26
C GLU A 149 -22.80 16.40 -0.62
N ILE A 150 -24.10 16.66 -0.50
CA ILE A 150 -24.81 17.67 -1.28
C ILE A 150 -25.34 18.77 -0.35
N ALA A 151 -25.16 20.04 -0.76
CA ALA A 151 -25.84 21.18 -0.14
C ALA A 151 -26.59 22.05 -1.16
N ASP A 152 -27.77 22.54 -0.76
CA ASP A 152 -28.59 23.46 -1.53
C ASP A 152 -28.16 24.92 -1.27
N HIS A 153 -27.27 25.43 -2.13
CA HIS A 153 -26.85 26.83 -2.10
C HIS A 153 -26.45 27.28 -3.50
N PRO A 154 -26.77 28.52 -3.93
CA PRO A 154 -26.37 29.02 -5.24
C PRO A 154 -24.85 29.05 -5.39
N VAL A 155 -24.37 28.60 -6.55
CA VAL A 155 -22.97 28.70 -6.98
C VAL A 155 -22.85 29.46 -8.29
N GLY A 156 -21.75 30.20 -8.44
CA GLY A 156 -21.46 30.93 -9.67
C GLY A 156 -21.02 30.01 -10.82
N ALA A 157 -21.08 30.52 -12.06
CA ALA A 157 -20.69 29.79 -13.27
C ALA A 157 -19.22 29.32 -13.33
N ALA A 158 -18.38 29.77 -12.38
CA ALA A 158 -17.01 29.31 -12.26
C ALA A 158 -16.93 27.83 -11.81
N TRP A 159 -17.85 27.39 -10.96
CA TRP A 159 -17.89 26.01 -10.45
C TRP A 159 -17.99 24.98 -11.57
N GLU A 160 -18.95 25.13 -12.48
CA GLU A 160 -19.15 24.19 -13.59
C GLU A 160 -17.94 24.13 -14.55
N ARG A 161 -17.23 25.25 -14.74
CA ARG A 161 -15.99 25.28 -15.52
C ARG A 161 -14.87 24.53 -14.82
N SER A 162 -14.69 24.76 -13.52
CA SER A 162 -13.68 24.10 -12.70
C SER A 162 -13.96 22.59 -12.60
N LEU A 163 -15.22 22.19 -12.46
CA LEU A 163 -15.67 20.80 -12.47
C LEU A 163 -15.36 20.10 -13.79
N THR A 164 -15.82 20.68 -14.90
CA THR A 164 -15.60 20.10 -16.24
C THR A 164 -14.11 19.94 -16.54
N TYR A 165 -13.32 20.96 -16.21
CA TYR A 165 -11.88 20.91 -16.35
C TYR A 165 -11.23 19.84 -15.48
N GLY A 166 -11.64 19.72 -14.21
CA GLY A 166 -11.13 18.69 -13.30
C GLY A 166 -11.46 17.26 -13.75
N LEU A 167 -12.65 17.01 -14.30
CA LEU A 167 -13.04 15.69 -14.84
C LEU A 167 -12.20 15.31 -16.07
N GLU A 168 -11.91 16.27 -16.96
CA GLU A 168 -11.01 16.02 -18.10
C GLU A 168 -9.57 15.69 -17.66
N ILE A 169 -9.08 16.33 -16.61
CA ILE A 169 -7.78 16.01 -16.01
C ILE A 169 -7.80 14.61 -15.41
N LEU A 170 -8.87 14.26 -14.67
CA LEU A 170 -9.04 12.95 -14.06
C LEU A 170 -8.95 11.83 -15.10
N LYS A 171 -9.53 12.04 -16.29
CA LYS A 171 -9.47 11.10 -17.41
C LYS A 171 -8.05 10.84 -17.91
N LYS A 172 -7.20 11.86 -17.93
CA LYS A 172 -5.84 11.79 -18.48
C LYS A 172 -4.79 11.32 -17.48
N LEU A 173 -5.02 11.49 -16.18
CA LEU A 173 -4.02 11.24 -15.15
C LEU A 173 -4.41 10.06 -14.24
N PRO A 174 -3.92 8.84 -14.48
CA PRO A 174 -4.29 7.65 -13.73
C PRO A 174 -3.73 7.62 -12.29
N ARG A 175 -2.74 8.45 -11.97
CA ARG A 175 -2.15 8.58 -10.63
C ARG A 175 -2.18 10.04 -10.20
N SER A 176 -3.33 10.50 -9.71
CA SER A 176 -3.56 11.92 -9.43
C SER A 176 -4.48 12.20 -8.24
N LYS A 177 -4.27 13.36 -7.64
CA LYS A 177 -5.17 14.04 -6.71
C LYS A 177 -5.59 15.37 -7.33
N ILE A 178 -6.89 15.54 -7.54
CA ILE A 178 -7.47 16.73 -8.17
C ILE A 178 -8.45 17.35 -7.18
N SER A 179 -8.16 18.55 -6.70
CA SER A 179 -9.04 19.30 -5.80
C SER A 179 -9.66 20.47 -6.56
N ILE A 180 -10.99 20.54 -6.56
CA ILE A 180 -11.81 21.51 -7.30
C ILE A 180 -12.54 22.39 -6.30
N SER A 181 -12.51 23.69 -6.57
CA SER A 181 -13.28 24.74 -5.89
C SER A 181 -13.81 25.72 -6.96
N PRO A 182 -14.74 26.65 -6.63
CA PRO A 182 -15.42 27.46 -7.64
C PRO A 182 -14.49 28.13 -8.66
N ASP A 183 -13.36 28.67 -8.24
CA ASP A 183 -12.42 29.43 -9.09
C ASP A 183 -11.00 28.84 -9.13
N ARG A 184 -10.79 27.64 -8.59
CA ARG A 184 -9.47 27.02 -8.52
C ARG A 184 -9.51 25.50 -8.66
N VAL A 185 -8.58 24.99 -9.46
CA VAL A 185 -8.26 23.56 -9.58
C VAL A 185 -6.81 23.34 -9.17
N THR A 186 -6.59 22.39 -8.26
CA THR A 186 -5.26 21.96 -7.81
C THR A 186 -5.03 20.53 -8.28
N VAL A 187 -3.91 20.28 -8.95
CA VAL A 187 -3.53 18.97 -9.48
C VAL A 187 -2.22 18.53 -8.86
N THR A 188 -2.22 17.38 -8.20
CA THR A 188 -1.00 16.68 -7.79
C THR A 188 -0.96 15.36 -8.55
N ALA A 189 0.13 15.05 -9.26
CA ALA A 189 0.22 13.81 -10.04
C ALA A 189 1.63 13.26 -10.09
N VAL A 190 1.72 11.95 -10.38
CA VAL A 190 2.98 11.23 -10.60
C VAL A 190 3.00 10.74 -12.04
N THR A 191 4.10 10.99 -12.76
CA THR A 191 4.33 10.55 -14.15
C THR A 191 5.52 9.60 -14.24
N GLU A 192 5.54 8.73 -15.25
CA GLU A 192 6.54 7.69 -15.44
C GLU A 192 7.87 8.24 -15.97
N SER A 193 7.84 9.38 -16.66
CA SER A 193 9.04 10.01 -17.22
C SER A 193 9.03 11.53 -17.15
N VAL A 194 10.23 12.11 -17.32
CA VAL A 194 10.40 13.57 -17.44
C VAL A 194 9.68 14.13 -18.68
N THR A 195 9.67 13.39 -19.78
CA THR A 195 8.96 13.78 -21.01
C THR A 195 7.46 13.77 -20.80
N GLU A 196 6.93 12.75 -20.12
CA GLU A 196 5.51 12.69 -19.78
C GLU A 196 5.11 13.80 -18.80
N LYS A 197 5.97 14.12 -17.82
CA LYS A 197 5.79 15.29 -16.95
C LYS A 197 5.61 16.57 -17.78
N GLN A 198 6.50 16.83 -18.72
CA GLN A 198 6.45 18.02 -19.58
C GLN A 198 5.17 18.06 -20.43
N ASN A 199 4.81 16.92 -21.05
CA ASN A 199 3.58 16.79 -21.83
C ASN A 199 2.34 17.05 -20.97
N THR A 200 2.33 16.54 -19.74
CA THR A 200 1.24 16.76 -18.77
C THR A 200 1.15 18.22 -18.34
N GLU A 201 2.25 18.87 -17.98
CA GLU A 201 2.27 20.29 -17.61
C GLU A 201 1.78 21.19 -18.76
N GLN A 202 2.17 20.87 -20.00
CA GLN A 202 1.72 21.56 -21.19
C GLN A 202 0.21 21.33 -21.44
N PHE A 203 -0.26 20.09 -21.31
CA PHE A 203 -1.67 19.75 -21.42
C PHE A 203 -2.51 20.54 -20.40
N LEU A 204 -2.11 20.53 -19.12
CA LEU A 204 -2.81 21.24 -18.05
C LEU A 204 -2.86 22.75 -18.34
N THR A 205 -1.74 23.34 -18.76
CA THR A 205 -1.69 24.79 -19.04
C THR A 205 -2.54 25.18 -20.26
N SER A 206 -2.54 24.38 -21.33
CA SER A 206 -3.25 24.69 -22.58
C SER A 206 -4.76 24.45 -22.50
N SER A 207 -5.21 23.50 -21.68
CA SER A 207 -6.63 23.17 -21.50
C SER A 207 -7.33 23.99 -20.41
N LYS A 208 -6.61 24.87 -19.69
CA LYS A 208 -7.14 25.65 -18.58
C LYS A 208 -8.21 26.67 -19.02
N PRO A 209 -9.42 26.65 -18.43
CA PRO A 209 -10.46 27.65 -18.71
C PRO A 209 -10.08 29.08 -18.29
N SER A 210 -10.77 30.07 -18.86
CA SER A 210 -10.69 31.47 -18.41
C SER A 210 -11.28 31.61 -17.00
N ASN A 211 -10.64 32.43 -16.16
CA ASN A 211 -11.05 32.69 -14.77
C ASN A 211 -11.05 31.46 -13.83
N VAL A 212 -10.23 30.45 -14.13
CA VAL A 212 -9.90 29.35 -13.22
C VAL A 212 -8.40 29.41 -12.89
N ALA A 213 -8.07 29.48 -11.61
CA ALA A 213 -6.71 29.38 -11.11
C ALA A 213 -6.26 27.92 -11.11
N LEU A 214 -5.04 27.66 -11.58
CA LEU A 214 -4.46 26.31 -11.63
C LEU A 214 -3.22 26.27 -10.74
N THR A 215 -3.18 25.32 -9.82
CA THR A 215 -1.96 24.96 -9.07
C THR A 215 -1.59 23.53 -9.44
N MET A 216 -0.33 23.30 -9.81
CA MET A 216 0.15 21.98 -10.25
C MET A 216 1.38 21.55 -9.45
N ASN A 217 1.39 20.29 -9.02
CA ASN A 217 2.53 19.61 -8.42
C ASN A 217 2.72 18.25 -9.11
N ILE A 218 3.51 18.25 -10.18
CA ILE A 218 3.74 17.05 -11.00
C ILE A 218 5.16 16.53 -10.73
N SER A 219 5.25 15.28 -10.29
CA SER A 219 6.51 14.62 -9.98
C SER A 219 6.76 13.45 -10.95
N SER A 220 8.03 13.19 -11.24
CA SER A 220 8.44 12.01 -12.00
C SER A 220 9.62 11.35 -11.26
N PRO A 221 9.33 10.49 -10.27
CA PRO A 221 10.36 9.73 -9.58
C PRO A 221 10.97 8.72 -10.55
N ARG A 222 12.30 8.55 -10.49
CA ARG A 222 12.98 7.53 -11.30
C ARG A 222 12.63 6.15 -10.75
N PRO A 223 12.34 5.15 -11.60
CA PRO A 223 12.08 3.79 -11.14
C PRO A 223 13.32 3.24 -10.44
N VAL A 224 13.15 2.49 -9.36
CA VAL A 224 14.25 1.76 -8.70
C VAL A 224 14.45 0.45 -9.47
N ILE A 225 15.69 0.17 -9.88
CA ILE A 225 16.11 -1.06 -10.53
C ILE A 225 16.98 -1.82 -9.52
N ALA A 226 16.59 -3.03 -9.17
CA ALA A 226 17.37 -3.94 -8.36
C ALA A 226 17.00 -5.38 -8.77
N PRO A 227 17.96 -6.23 -9.18
CA PRO A 227 19.39 -5.92 -9.36
C PRO A 227 19.65 -5.12 -10.66
N PHE A 228 20.79 -4.41 -10.71
CA PHE A 228 21.30 -3.85 -11.96
C PHE A 228 21.92 -4.97 -12.79
N THR A 229 21.44 -5.13 -14.02
CA THR A 229 21.89 -6.22 -14.89
C THR A 229 22.44 -5.73 -16.21
N PHE A 230 23.41 -6.46 -16.74
CA PHE A 230 23.90 -6.33 -18.12
C PHE A 230 24.22 -7.72 -18.67
N ARG A 231 23.74 -8.06 -19.87
CA ARG A 231 24.02 -9.34 -20.51
C ARG A 231 24.22 -9.19 -22.01
N LEU A 232 25.41 -9.55 -22.46
CA LEU A 232 25.82 -9.55 -23.86
C LEU A 232 26.31 -10.94 -24.26
N THR A 233 25.80 -11.46 -25.37
CA THR A 233 26.32 -12.68 -25.99
C THR A 233 26.86 -12.36 -27.37
N ILE A 234 28.07 -12.82 -27.68
CA ILE A 234 28.69 -12.72 -29.00
C ILE A 234 28.91 -14.14 -29.51
N ASP A 235 28.26 -14.50 -30.62
CA ASP A 235 28.33 -15.81 -31.25
C ASP A 235 28.73 -15.63 -32.73
N GLY A 236 30.01 -15.89 -33.01
CA GLY A 236 30.64 -15.51 -34.27
C GLY A 236 30.64 -13.99 -34.45
N ASP A 237 30.10 -13.52 -35.58
CA ASP A 237 29.98 -12.08 -35.86
C ASP A 237 28.77 -11.44 -35.15
N VAL A 238 27.80 -12.24 -34.68
CA VAL A 238 26.51 -11.73 -34.23
C VAL A 238 26.47 -11.53 -32.72
N ALA A 239 26.09 -10.34 -32.28
CA ALA A 239 25.92 -10.00 -30.88
C ALA A 239 24.44 -9.86 -30.49
N ASP A 240 24.11 -10.22 -29.27
CA ASP A 240 22.76 -10.10 -28.71
C ASP A 240 22.81 -9.50 -27.29
N LEU A 241 22.16 -8.35 -27.13
CA LEU A 241 22.05 -7.62 -25.86
C LEU A 241 20.68 -7.93 -25.26
N THR A 242 20.66 -8.83 -24.28
CA THR A 242 19.42 -9.36 -23.68
C THR A 242 19.03 -8.64 -22.39
N ALA A 243 19.99 -8.06 -21.67
CA ALA A 243 19.74 -7.25 -20.49
C ALA A 243 20.67 -6.03 -20.46
N CYS A 244 20.15 -4.86 -20.08
CA CYS A 244 20.97 -3.66 -19.85
C CYS A 244 20.29 -2.66 -18.92
N SER A 245 20.99 -2.27 -17.87
CA SER A 245 20.56 -1.27 -16.87
C SER A 245 21.54 -0.11 -16.78
N ALA A 246 21.03 1.11 -16.56
CA ALA A 246 21.83 2.32 -16.39
C ALA A 246 21.18 3.27 -15.37
N ASP A 247 21.98 4.10 -14.70
CA ASP A 247 21.48 5.09 -13.74
C ASP A 247 21.19 6.47 -14.36
N THR A 248 21.88 6.76 -15.45
CA THR A 248 21.76 8.01 -16.20
C THR A 248 21.84 7.78 -17.70
N GLN A 249 21.39 8.78 -18.47
CA GLN A 249 21.54 8.80 -19.93
C GLN A 249 23.01 8.79 -20.37
N SER A 250 23.91 9.36 -19.55
CA SER A 250 25.35 9.36 -19.78
C SER A 250 25.93 7.95 -19.68
N THR A 251 25.62 7.22 -18.60
CA THR A 251 25.99 5.82 -18.37
C THR A 251 25.49 4.93 -19.50
N ARG A 252 24.21 5.06 -19.88
CA ARG A 252 23.62 4.35 -21.02
C ARG A 252 24.43 4.60 -22.30
N SER A 253 24.76 5.85 -22.58
CA SER A 253 25.51 6.21 -23.79
C SER A 253 26.95 5.69 -23.78
N LYS A 254 27.58 5.53 -22.61
CA LYS A 254 28.90 4.88 -22.50
C LYS A 254 28.81 3.39 -22.79
N ILE A 255 27.87 2.68 -22.17
CA ILE A 255 27.66 1.23 -22.37
C ILE A 255 27.33 0.93 -23.84
N LEU A 256 26.41 1.70 -24.44
CA LEU A 256 26.03 1.49 -25.84
C LEU A 256 27.17 1.78 -26.83
N ARG A 257 28.16 2.60 -26.47
CA ARG A 257 29.35 2.83 -27.29
C ARG A 257 30.35 1.69 -27.20
N SER A 258 30.52 1.03 -26.04
CA SER A 258 31.44 -0.11 -25.96
C SER A 258 30.99 -1.31 -26.78
N ILE A 259 29.69 -1.39 -27.13
CA ILE A 259 29.12 -2.43 -27.99
C ILE A 259 28.81 -1.94 -29.41
N SER A 260 29.28 -0.76 -29.83
CA SER A 260 28.95 -0.24 -31.18
C SER A 260 29.63 -1.01 -32.31
N ASP A 261 30.76 -1.64 -31.99
CA ASP A 261 31.63 -2.28 -32.98
C ASP A 261 31.25 -3.76 -33.20
N VAL A 262 30.28 -4.27 -32.45
CA VAL A 262 29.71 -5.61 -32.61
C VAL A 262 28.39 -5.56 -33.39
N ASN A 263 28.15 -6.58 -34.23
CA ASN A 263 26.96 -6.65 -35.08
C ASN A 263 25.72 -7.11 -34.26
N LEU A 264 25.04 -6.14 -33.63
CA LEU A 264 23.91 -6.39 -32.73
C LEU A 264 22.63 -6.83 -33.44
N ARG A 265 21.95 -7.83 -32.86
CA ARG A 265 20.57 -8.19 -33.21
C ARG A 265 19.60 -7.15 -32.65
N GLY A 266 18.97 -6.39 -33.54
CA GLY A 266 17.94 -5.42 -33.17
C GLY A 266 18.49 -4.09 -32.65
N LYS A 267 17.62 -3.28 -32.05
CA LYS A 267 18.01 -1.98 -31.49
C LYS A 267 18.36 -2.14 -30.02
N PRO A 268 19.60 -1.82 -29.60
CA PRO A 268 19.98 -1.96 -28.20
C PRO A 268 19.25 -0.92 -27.33
N SER A 269 18.76 -1.35 -26.17
CA SER A 269 18.11 -0.49 -25.20
C SER A 269 18.59 -0.82 -23.80
N CYS A 270 18.65 0.20 -22.94
CA CYS A 270 18.99 0.05 -21.54
C CYS A 270 17.95 0.79 -20.71
N ASN A 271 17.42 0.13 -19.69
CA ASN A 271 16.48 0.73 -18.75
C ASN A 271 17.22 1.70 -17.82
N ILE A 272 16.64 2.89 -17.58
CA ILE A 272 17.25 3.90 -16.72
C ILE A 272 16.51 3.96 -15.38
N GLY A 273 17.22 3.76 -14.27
CA GLY A 273 16.63 3.76 -12.93
C GLY A 273 17.61 4.07 -11.80
N LEU A 274 17.14 4.08 -10.56
CA LEU A 274 17.96 4.25 -9.35
C LEU A 274 18.41 2.88 -8.84
N GLY A 275 19.58 2.79 -8.20
CA GLY A 275 20.07 1.53 -7.60
C GLY A 275 21.41 1.03 -8.15
N VAL A 276 22.17 1.88 -8.84
CA VAL A 276 23.45 1.45 -9.41
C VAL A 276 24.41 1.00 -8.30
N PRO A 277 25.10 -0.16 -8.47
CA PRO A 277 25.98 -0.72 -7.46
C PRO A 277 27.18 0.20 -7.17
N THR A 278 27.70 0.87 -8.21
CA THR A 278 28.86 1.76 -8.11
C THR A 278 28.89 2.77 -9.26
N THR A 279 29.57 3.90 -9.05
CA THR A 279 29.84 4.90 -10.10
C THR A 279 30.68 4.35 -11.26
N ASP A 280 31.40 3.24 -11.05
CA ASP A 280 32.23 2.59 -12.06
C ASP A 280 31.47 1.58 -12.94
N TRP A 281 30.14 1.42 -12.78
CA TRP A 281 29.33 0.46 -13.52
C TRP A 281 29.56 0.47 -15.03
N ALA A 282 29.46 1.63 -15.67
CA ALA A 282 29.71 1.75 -17.12
C ALA A 282 31.15 1.41 -17.50
N ARG A 283 32.12 1.72 -16.64
CA ARG A 283 33.54 1.45 -16.90
C ARG A 283 33.82 -0.05 -16.82
N ALA A 284 33.31 -0.73 -15.80
CA ALA A 284 33.47 -2.18 -15.64
C ALA A 284 32.86 -2.93 -16.82
N ILE A 285 31.65 -2.55 -17.26
CA ILE A 285 31.02 -3.13 -18.45
C ILE A 285 31.88 -2.90 -19.70
N SER A 286 32.37 -1.68 -19.93
CA SER A 286 33.22 -1.42 -21.10
C SER A 286 34.49 -2.27 -21.12
N LEU A 287 35.20 -2.40 -19.98
CA LEU A 287 36.39 -3.24 -19.87
C LEU A 287 36.07 -4.72 -20.16
N ALA A 288 34.97 -5.23 -19.62
CA ALA A 288 34.58 -6.62 -19.81
C ALA A 288 34.08 -6.91 -21.23
N VAL A 289 33.42 -5.94 -21.88
CA VAL A 289 33.00 -6.03 -23.29
C VAL A 289 34.22 -6.05 -24.21
N ASP A 290 35.25 -5.26 -23.94
CA ASP A 290 36.51 -5.29 -24.69
C ASP A 290 37.21 -6.63 -24.52
N ALA A 291 37.25 -7.17 -23.29
CA ALA A 291 37.78 -8.50 -23.01
C ALA A 291 37.01 -9.60 -23.76
N LEU A 292 35.67 -9.56 -23.78
CA LEU A 292 34.85 -10.52 -24.51
C LEU A 292 35.12 -10.51 -26.02
N GLN A 293 35.34 -9.32 -26.60
CA GLN A 293 35.70 -9.18 -28.01
C GLN A 293 37.11 -9.73 -28.30
N ASN A 294 38.08 -9.47 -27.42
CA ASN A 294 39.44 -10.00 -27.54
C ASN A 294 39.51 -11.53 -27.43
N LEU A 295 38.55 -12.14 -26.71
CA LEU A 295 38.38 -13.60 -26.64
C LEU A 295 37.73 -14.20 -27.90
N GLY A 296 37.29 -13.38 -28.85
CA GLY A 296 36.60 -13.84 -30.06
C GLY A 296 35.13 -14.24 -29.84
N GLY A 297 34.55 -13.85 -28.70
CA GLY A 297 33.13 -14.06 -28.38
C GLY A 297 32.89 -14.81 -27.08
N GLY A 298 31.62 -15.12 -26.82
CA GLY A 298 31.16 -15.77 -25.59
C GLY A 298 29.94 -15.09 -24.97
N THR A 299 29.75 -15.26 -23.67
CA THR A 299 28.68 -14.63 -22.90
C THR A 299 29.28 -13.85 -21.73
N LEU A 300 28.88 -12.58 -21.61
CA LEU A 300 29.21 -11.70 -20.49
C LEU A 300 27.92 -11.33 -19.76
N SER A 301 27.91 -11.51 -18.44
CA SER A 301 26.78 -11.15 -17.57
C SER A 301 27.28 -10.37 -16.35
N PHE A 302 26.54 -9.34 -15.97
CA PHE A 302 26.71 -8.59 -14.73
C PHE A 302 25.40 -8.60 -13.95
N THR A 303 25.50 -8.86 -12.65
CA THR A 303 24.47 -8.60 -11.64
C THR A 303 25.11 -7.80 -10.53
N ASP A 304 24.77 -6.51 -10.43
CA ASP A 304 25.35 -5.59 -9.45
C ASP A 304 26.89 -5.59 -9.46
N SER A 305 27.56 -6.23 -8.51
CA SER A 305 29.02 -6.37 -8.44
C SER A 305 29.56 -7.67 -9.05
N ASP A 306 28.70 -8.65 -9.32
CA ASP A 306 29.14 -9.95 -9.82
C ASP A 306 29.27 -9.92 -11.34
N VAL A 307 30.41 -10.39 -11.84
CA VAL A 307 30.73 -10.45 -13.27
C VAL A 307 30.96 -11.91 -13.65
N SER A 308 30.21 -12.42 -14.62
CA SER A 308 30.42 -13.74 -15.20
C SER A 308 30.82 -13.61 -16.67
N LEU A 309 31.95 -14.22 -17.02
CA LEU A 309 32.46 -14.28 -18.38
C LEU A 309 32.64 -15.74 -18.80
N VAL A 310 31.90 -16.16 -19.82
CA VAL A 310 32.05 -17.48 -20.43
C VAL A 310 32.59 -17.28 -21.84
N ALA A 311 33.86 -17.63 -22.05
CA ALA A 311 34.51 -17.44 -23.35
C ALA A 311 33.91 -18.35 -24.44
N SER A 312 34.15 -18.00 -25.70
CA SER A 312 33.90 -18.89 -26.82
C SER A 312 34.79 -20.15 -26.75
N GLU A 313 34.27 -21.28 -27.23
CA GLU A 313 35.03 -22.54 -27.33
C GLU A 313 36.18 -22.47 -28.36
N ASP A 314 36.15 -21.46 -29.23
CA ASP A 314 37.22 -21.20 -30.19
C ASP A 314 38.40 -20.42 -29.61
N ALA A 315 38.25 -19.86 -28.40
CA ALA A 315 39.34 -19.15 -27.73
C ALA A 315 40.46 -20.13 -27.32
N SER A 316 41.71 -19.73 -27.51
CA SER A 316 42.85 -20.51 -26.99
C SER A 316 42.99 -20.31 -25.49
N GLN A 317 43.52 -21.31 -24.79
CA GLN A 317 43.81 -21.20 -23.35
C GLN A 317 44.77 -20.03 -23.06
N GLU A 318 45.78 -19.81 -23.90
CA GLU A 318 46.75 -18.72 -23.74
C GLU A 318 46.09 -17.34 -23.85
N THR A 319 45.23 -17.14 -24.86
CA THR A 319 44.48 -15.89 -25.02
C THR A 319 43.52 -15.71 -23.84
N PHE A 320 42.87 -16.78 -23.39
CA PHE A 320 41.97 -16.73 -22.24
C PHE A 320 42.69 -16.30 -20.96
N ASP A 321 43.77 -16.98 -20.60
CA ASP A 321 44.53 -16.68 -19.39
C ASP A 321 45.07 -15.23 -19.40
N SER A 322 45.56 -14.75 -20.55
CA SER A 322 46.03 -13.38 -20.71
C SER A 322 44.91 -12.35 -20.57
N VAL A 323 43.80 -12.52 -21.29
CA VAL A 323 42.70 -11.55 -21.31
C VAL A 323 41.96 -11.51 -19.97
N VAL A 324 41.72 -12.68 -19.37
CA VAL A 324 41.07 -12.76 -18.05
C VAL A 324 41.97 -12.17 -16.97
N GLY A 325 43.27 -12.44 -16.99
CA GLY A 325 44.22 -11.84 -16.05
C GLY A 325 44.31 -10.32 -16.18
N GLU A 326 44.29 -9.78 -17.40
CA GLU A 326 44.22 -8.32 -17.62
C GLU A 326 42.90 -7.72 -17.15
N LEU A 327 41.78 -8.39 -17.41
CA LEU A 327 40.46 -7.95 -16.98
C LEU A 327 40.35 -7.94 -15.46
N GLU A 328 40.76 -9.02 -14.78
CA GLU A 328 40.74 -9.15 -13.33
C GLU A 328 41.56 -8.03 -12.64
N ASN A 329 42.73 -7.68 -13.19
CA ASN A 329 43.55 -6.58 -12.69
C ASN A 329 43.02 -5.18 -13.02
N SER A 330 42.16 -5.06 -14.03
CA SER A 330 41.62 -3.77 -14.51
C SER A 330 40.23 -3.47 -13.96
N LEU A 331 39.50 -4.48 -13.51
CA LEU A 331 38.18 -4.32 -12.90
C LEU A 331 38.28 -3.54 -11.58
N PRO A 332 37.32 -2.63 -11.30
CA PRO A 332 37.28 -1.94 -10.01
C PRO A 332 37.12 -2.92 -8.85
N GLU A 333 37.68 -2.61 -7.67
CA GLU A 333 37.75 -3.51 -6.50
C GLU A 333 36.41 -4.10 -6.04
N LEU A 334 35.30 -3.42 -6.29
CA LEU A 334 33.97 -3.89 -5.90
C LEU A 334 33.45 -5.03 -6.79
N PHE A 335 34.05 -5.29 -7.95
CA PHE A 335 33.58 -6.32 -8.87
C PHE A 335 34.28 -7.65 -8.66
N SER A 336 33.50 -8.73 -8.63
CA SER A 336 34.01 -10.10 -8.54
C SER A 336 33.88 -10.79 -9.90
N LEU A 337 35.00 -11.21 -10.50
CA LEU A 337 35.01 -11.87 -11.80
C LEU A 337 35.05 -13.39 -11.67
N HIS A 338 34.06 -14.05 -12.27
CA HIS A 338 34.07 -15.48 -12.53
C HIS A 338 34.17 -15.75 -14.04
N ALA A 339 35.36 -16.16 -14.48
CA ALA A 339 35.63 -16.46 -15.88
C ALA A 339 35.76 -17.98 -16.11
N VAL A 340 35.16 -18.47 -17.20
CA VAL A 340 35.21 -19.87 -17.61
C VAL A 340 35.55 -19.96 -19.09
N LEU A 341 36.58 -20.74 -19.44
CA LEU A 341 36.81 -21.20 -20.81
C LEU A 341 36.22 -22.61 -20.95
N PRO A 342 35.11 -22.78 -21.70
CA PRO A 342 34.64 -24.11 -22.05
C PRO A 342 35.69 -24.82 -22.91
N PRO A 343 36.05 -26.08 -22.64
CA PRO A 343 36.92 -26.85 -23.54
C PRO A 343 36.33 -26.96 -24.94
N LYS A 344 37.21 -26.88 -25.94
CA LYS A 344 36.86 -26.99 -27.34
C LYS A 344 36.34 -28.39 -27.67
N ILE A 345 35.13 -28.48 -28.22
CA ILE A 345 34.58 -29.74 -28.75
C ILE A 345 35.10 -29.90 -30.18
N ILE A 346 36.02 -30.83 -30.40
CA ILE A 346 36.70 -31.09 -31.67
C ILE A 346 35.98 -32.25 -32.38
N ASP A 347 35.09 -31.95 -33.32
CA ASP A 347 34.56 -32.98 -34.22
C ASP A 347 35.65 -33.45 -35.20
N THR A 348 36.34 -34.55 -34.91
CA THR A 348 37.29 -35.16 -35.86
C THR A 348 36.90 -36.59 -36.22
N ASN A 349 36.31 -36.73 -37.41
CA ASN A 349 36.42 -37.93 -38.24
C ASN A 349 37.81 -38.08 -38.89
N THR A 350 38.88 -37.47 -38.35
CA THR A 350 40.24 -37.56 -38.88
C THR A 350 41.29 -37.41 -37.78
N ASP A 351 41.96 -38.54 -37.51
CA ASP A 351 43.24 -38.75 -36.80
C ASP A 351 43.49 -38.18 -35.39
N ALA A 352 43.47 -39.14 -34.45
CA ALA A 352 44.43 -39.33 -33.36
C ALA A 352 44.59 -38.20 -32.31
N GLY A 353 43.48 -37.85 -31.67
CA GLY A 353 43.44 -37.49 -30.25
C GLY A 353 42.23 -38.17 -29.63
N ILE A 354 42.38 -38.90 -28.51
CA ILE A 354 41.23 -39.46 -27.80
C ILE A 354 40.47 -38.27 -27.20
N GLU A 355 39.41 -37.85 -27.87
CA GLU A 355 38.51 -36.80 -27.40
C GLU A 355 37.71 -37.36 -26.21
N VAL A 356 37.76 -36.67 -25.06
CA VAL A 356 36.95 -37.04 -23.90
C VAL A 356 35.62 -36.29 -24.05
N PRO A 357 34.48 -36.98 -24.21
CA PRO A 357 33.19 -36.31 -24.26
C PRO A 357 32.98 -35.47 -23.00
N GLU A 358 32.43 -34.26 -23.16
CA GLU A 358 32.08 -33.39 -22.04
C GLU A 358 30.67 -32.81 -22.18
N PHE A 359 30.04 -32.57 -21.03
CA PHE A 359 28.84 -31.76 -20.88
C PHE A 359 29.13 -30.65 -19.87
N ILE A 360 28.77 -29.42 -20.22
CA ILE A 360 29.08 -28.24 -19.43
C ILE A 360 27.80 -27.50 -19.12
N ALA A 361 27.58 -27.15 -17.86
CA ALA A 361 26.56 -26.20 -17.47
C ALA A 361 27.21 -25.01 -16.75
N THR A 362 26.76 -23.80 -17.05
CA THR A 362 27.18 -22.59 -16.35
C THR A 362 25.94 -21.89 -15.81
N LYS A 363 25.95 -21.50 -14.55
CA LYS A 363 24.93 -20.68 -13.90
C LYS A 363 25.53 -19.32 -13.62
N SER A 364 24.94 -18.27 -14.17
CA SER A 364 25.35 -16.90 -13.91
C SER A 364 24.67 -16.34 -12.64
N PRO A 365 25.19 -15.24 -12.05
CA PRO A 365 24.61 -14.62 -10.85
C PRO A 365 23.13 -14.22 -11.00
N GLU A 366 22.68 -13.92 -12.22
CA GLU A 366 21.28 -13.60 -12.54
C GLU A 366 20.35 -14.83 -12.44
N GLY A 367 20.91 -16.02 -12.24
CA GLY A 367 20.19 -17.29 -12.26
C GLY A 367 20.07 -17.95 -13.64
N VAL A 368 20.60 -17.31 -14.70
CA VAL A 368 20.57 -17.87 -16.04
C VAL A 368 21.53 -19.04 -16.17
N VAL A 369 21.04 -20.16 -16.72
CA VAL A 369 21.79 -21.38 -16.94
C VAL A 369 21.99 -21.66 -18.42
N GLN A 370 23.24 -21.83 -18.84
CA GLN A 370 23.57 -22.32 -20.18
C GLN A 370 24.08 -23.76 -20.12
N LEU A 371 23.46 -24.63 -20.90
CA LEU A 371 23.76 -26.05 -21.00
C LEU A 371 24.37 -26.36 -22.37
N ARG A 372 25.55 -26.97 -22.41
CA ARG A 372 26.31 -27.28 -23.64
C ARG A 372 26.90 -28.69 -23.59
N GLY A 373 27.27 -29.22 -24.75
CA GLY A 373 27.97 -30.49 -24.89
C GLY A 373 27.11 -31.65 -25.39
N ARG A 374 27.62 -32.87 -25.19
CA ARG A 374 27.05 -34.10 -25.79
C ARG A 374 26.00 -34.74 -24.87
N VAL A 375 24.90 -35.22 -25.46
CA VAL A 375 23.84 -35.96 -24.77
C VAL A 375 23.49 -37.26 -25.53
N PRO A 376 23.10 -38.37 -24.86
CA PRO A 376 23.01 -39.68 -25.51
C PRO A 376 21.92 -39.80 -26.58
N THR A 377 20.75 -39.21 -26.33
CA THR A 377 19.55 -39.34 -27.17
C THR A 377 18.71 -38.07 -27.09
N GLU A 378 17.80 -37.86 -28.06
CA GLU A 378 16.83 -36.76 -28.01
C GLU A 378 15.90 -36.84 -26.78
N ASP A 379 15.49 -38.06 -26.38
CA ASP A 379 14.69 -38.24 -25.15
C ASP A 379 15.45 -37.78 -23.90
N THR A 380 16.76 -38.09 -23.85
CA THR A 380 17.61 -37.65 -22.74
C THR A 380 17.79 -36.14 -22.76
N LYS A 381 17.95 -35.55 -23.95
CA LYS A 381 18.05 -34.11 -24.13
C LYS A 381 16.82 -33.40 -23.58
N LEU A 382 15.61 -33.90 -23.90
CA LEU A 382 14.35 -33.38 -23.38
C LEU A 382 14.23 -33.55 -21.85
N ALA A 383 14.67 -34.69 -21.31
CA ALA A 383 14.66 -34.94 -19.88
C ALA A 383 15.59 -33.99 -19.11
N ILE A 384 16.79 -33.73 -19.65
CA ILE A 384 17.74 -32.77 -19.08
C ILE A 384 17.17 -31.35 -19.12
N ASP A 385 16.58 -30.95 -20.24
CA ASP A 385 15.97 -29.62 -20.40
C ASP A 385 14.83 -29.40 -19.39
N THR A 386 13.88 -30.32 -19.34
CA THR A 386 12.74 -30.25 -18.40
C THR A 386 13.20 -30.25 -16.94
N PHE A 387 14.22 -31.05 -16.62
CA PHE A 387 14.78 -31.08 -15.27
C PHE A 387 15.50 -29.78 -14.91
N ALA A 388 16.28 -29.22 -15.84
CA ALA A 388 16.93 -27.94 -15.64
C ALA A 388 15.90 -26.81 -15.46
N GLN A 389 14.85 -26.76 -16.29
CA GLN A 389 13.77 -25.78 -16.15
C GLN A 389 13.05 -25.89 -14.79
N SER A 390 12.90 -27.10 -14.25
CA SER A 390 12.34 -27.34 -12.91
C SER A 390 13.25 -26.81 -11.80
N LEU A 391 14.58 -26.91 -11.97
CA LEU A 391 15.55 -26.44 -10.99
C LEU A 391 15.80 -24.92 -11.04
N PHE A 392 15.79 -24.33 -12.22
CA PHE A 392 16.27 -22.96 -12.45
C PHE A 392 15.21 -21.99 -12.98
N GLY A 393 14.03 -22.50 -13.36
CA GLY A 393 12.97 -21.71 -14.00
C GLY A 393 13.06 -21.74 -15.53
N ASN A 394 11.91 -21.75 -16.20
CA ASN A 394 11.83 -21.97 -17.66
C ASN A 394 12.54 -20.90 -18.49
N GLU A 395 12.39 -19.61 -18.14
CA GLU A 395 12.97 -18.49 -18.90
C GLU A 395 14.49 -18.34 -18.71
N GLN A 396 15.07 -19.09 -17.76
CA GLN A 396 16.46 -18.95 -17.36
C GLN A 396 17.36 -20.01 -18.00
N VAL A 397 16.82 -21.03 -18.69
CA VAL A 397 17.62 -22.17 -19.19
C VAL A 397 17.80 -22.09 -20.70
N PHE A 398 19.05 -22.11 -21.16
CA PHE A 398 19.43 -22.10 -22.57
C PHE A 398 20.22 -23.35 -22.94
N LEU A 399 19.63 -24.20 -23.78
CA LEU A 399 20.20 -25.46 -24.21
C LEU A 399 20.89 -25.35 -25.59
N LYS A 400 22.19 -25.62 -25.63
CA LYS A 400 23.01 -25.74 -26.86
C LYS A 400 23.73 -27.10 -26.90
N THR A 401 22.98 -28.19 -26.77
CA THR A 401 23.53 -29.57 -26.76
C THR A 401 23.33 -30.31 -28.09
N ARG A 402 24.22 -31.29 -28.35
CA ARG A 402 24.18 -32.17 -29.53
C ARG A 402 24.05 -33.64 -29.09
N VAL A 403 23.40 -34.45 -29.93
CA VAL A 403 23.22 -35.88 -29.64
C VAL A 403 24.47 -36.68 -30.06
N ASP A 404 24.94 -37.57 -29.19
CA ASP A 404 26.00 -38.55 -29.44
C ASP A 404 25.65 -39.88 -28.78
N GLU A 405 25.41 -40.90 -29.59
CA GLU A 405 24.99 -42.23 -29.12
C GLU A 405 26.15 -43.05 -28.51
N ASN A 406 27.41 -42.63 -28.69
CA ASN A 406 28.59 -43.37 -28.24
C ASN A 406 29.05 -43.02 -26.81
N LEU A 407 28.23 -42.29 -26.05
CA LEU A 407 28.57 -41.87 -24.69
C LEU A 407 28.53 -43.03 -23.69
N GLU A 408 29.41 -42.96 -22.68
CA GLU A 408 29.50 -43.99 -21.64
C GLU A 408 28.22 -44.13 -20.80
N PRO A 409 27.93 -45.34 -20.27
CA PRO A 409 26.81 -45.56 -19.36
C PRO A 409 26.82 -44.62 -18.15
N GLY A 410 25.63 -44.20 -17.71
CA GLY A 410 25.46 -43.31 -16.56
C GLY A 410 25.67 -41.82 -16.86
N TRP A 411 25.97 -41.45 -18.10
CA TRP A 411 26.05 -40.04 -18.54
C TRP A 411 24.85 -39.18 -18.10
N PRO A 412 23.58 -39.62 -18.30
CA PRO A 412 22.43 -38.82 -17.88
C PRO A 412 22.37 -38.63 -16.36
N VAL A 413 22.73 -39.67 -15.59
CA VAL A 413 22.72 -39.62 -14.13
C VAL A 413 23.75 -38.62 -13.61
N ARG A 414 24.93 -38.57 -14.23
CA ARG A 414 25.97 -37.57 -13.91
C ARG A 414 25.51 -36.16 -14.22
N ILE A 415 24.87 -35.92 -15.37
CA ILE A 415 24.31 -34.61 -15.73
C ILE A 415 23.24 -34.20 -14.70
N LEU A 416 22.25 -35.04 -14.43
CA LEU A 416 21.16 -34.70 -13.52
C LEU A 416 21.67 -34.44 -12.09
N GLY A 417 22.62 -35.26 -11.60
CA GLY A 417 23.26 -35.04 -10.30
C GLY A 417 24.09 -33.76 -10.25
N GLY A 418 24.81 -33.47 -11.32
CA GLY A 418 25.57 -32.23 -11.48
C GLY A 418 24.68 -30.99 -11.53
N LEU A 419 23.55 -31.04 -12.23
CA LEU A 419 22.59 -29.93 -12.30
C LEU A 419 21.92 -29.69 -10.96
N GLU A 420 21.55 -30.75 -10.24
CA GLU A 420 21.03 -30.64 -8.87
C GLU A 420 22.06 -30.01 -7.93
N ALA A 421 23.35 -30.36 -8.07
CA ALA A 421 24.44 -29.74 -7.34
C ALA A 421 24.63 -28.25 -7.70
N LEU A 422 24.63 -27.92 -9.00
CA LEU A 422 24.72 -26.55 -9.50
C LEU A 422 23.54 -25.69 -9.01
N SER A 423 22.35 -26.29 -8.81
CA SER A 423 21.18 -25.60 -8.24
C SER A 423 21.38 -25.09 -6.80
N LYS A 424 22.37 -25.63 -6.07
CA LYS A 424 22.72 -25.17 -4.71
C LYS A 424 23.62 -23.95 -4.71
N LEU A 425 24.21 -23.61 -5.85
CA LEU A 425 25.09 -22.46 -5.99
C LEU A 425 24.29 -21.21 -6.36
N HIS A 426 24.77 -20.05 -5.94
CA HIS A 426 24.30 -18.77 -6.47
C HIS A 426 24.69 -18.66 -7.95
N HIS A 427 25.99 -18.84 -8.24
CA HIS A 427 26.55 -18.95 -9.59
C HIS A 427 27.71 -19.94 -9.62
N GLY A 428 28.06 -20.45 -10.79
CA GLY A 428 29.13 -21.43 -10.94
C GLY A 428 29.12 -22.20 -12.25
N SER A 429 29.91 -23.26 -12.29
CA SER A 429 30.01 -24.17 -13.43
C SER A 429 29.98 -25.63 -13.00
N LEU A 430 29.49 -26.45 -13.92
CA LEU A 430 29.46 -27.90 -13.86
C LEU A 430 30.14 -28.42 -15.11
N ILE A 431 31.09 -29.33 -14.95
CA ILE A 431 31.70 -30.07 -16.05
C ILE A 431 31.51 -31.56 -15.76
N VAL A 432 30.91 -32.27 -16.72
CA VAL A 432 30.66 -33.71 -16.67
C VAL A 432 31.48 -34.37 -17.75
N ARG A 433 32.33 -35.32 -17.35
CA ARG A 433 33.16 -36.16 -18.21
C ARG A 433 32.74 -37.62 -18.09
N ALA A 434 33.46 -38.48 -18.81
CA ALA A 434 33.29 -39.94 -18.79
C ALA A 434 33.25 -40.49 -17.36
N ASP A 435 34.28 -40.16 -16.57
CA ASP A 435 34.48 -40.73 -15.23
C ASP A 435 34.35 -39.71 -14.10
N THR A 436 34.19 -38.42 -14.40
CA THR A 436 34.30 -37.34 -13.42
C THR A 436 33.19 -36.31 -13.53
N VAL A 437 32.74 -35.81 -12.38
CA VAL A 437 31.86 -34.63 -12.30
C VAL A 437 32.55 -33.55 -11.48
N GLU A 438 32.73 -32.37 -12.05
CA GLU A 438 33.38 -31.23 -11.41
C GLU A 438 32.38 -30.10 -11.25
N VAL A 439 32.21 -29.63 -10.02
CA VAL A 439 31.33 -28.51 -9.68
C VAL A 439 32.17 -27.41 -9.05
N LYS A 440 32.11 -26.22 -9.63
CA LYS A 440 32.78 -25.03 -9.12
C LYS A 440 31.81 -23.87 -8.94
N GLY A 441 32.04 -23.01 -7.94
CA GLY A 441 31.31 -21.75 -7.85
C GLY A 441 31.12 -21.23 -6.44
N ILE A 442 30.16 -20.32 -6.28
CA ILE A 442 29.89 -19.61 -5.04
C ILE A 442 28.46 -19.88 -4.58
N GLY A 443 28.31 -20.18 -3.29
CA GLY A 443 27.04 -20.37 -2.62
C GLY A 443 26.66 -19.20 -1.72
N ALA A 444 25.35 -19.02 -1.54
CA ALA A 444 24.79 -17.99 -0.68
C ALA A 444 24.61 -18.42 0.79
N THR A 445 24.87 -19.70 1.13
CA THR A 445 24.73 -20.20 2.51
C THR A 445 26.01 -20.91 2.98
N PRO A 446 26.32 -20.91 4.29
CA PRO A 446 27.47 -21.63 4.83
C PRO A 446 27.40 -23.15 4.62
N SER A 447 26.20 -23.70 4.42
CA SER A 447 25.96 -25.13 4.21
C SER A 447 26.22 -25.61 2.78
N VAL A 448 26.47 -24.70 1.83
CA VAL A 448 26.57 -25.02 0.40
C VAL A 448 27.52 -26.18 0.09
N PRO A 449 28.77 -26.26 0.61
CA PRO A 449 29.66 -27.39 0.30
C PRO A 449 29.06 -28.75 0.70
N SER A 450 28.35 -28.79 1.82
CA SER A 450 27.68 -30.01 2.31
C SER A 450 26.45 -30.36 1.47
N GLU A 451 25.70 -29.35 1.00
CA GLU A 451 24.54 -29.55 0.13
C GLU A 451 24.92 -30.06 -1.26
N VAL A 452 25.97 -29.49 -1.85
CA VAL A 452 26.54 -29.92 -3.13
C VAL A 452 27.03 -31.36 -3.02
N SER A 453 27.81 -31.68 -1.98
CA SER A 453 28.28 -33.04 -1.72
C SER A 453 27.11 -34.03 -1.56
N ARG A 454 26.07 -33.65 -0.82
CA ARG A 454 24.87 -34.46 -0.64
C ARG A 454 24.14 -34.70 -1.96
N ALA A 455 23.90 -33.67 -2.76
CA ALA A 455 23.23 -33.79 -4.06
C ALA A 455 23.96 -34.78 -4.99
N LEU A 456 25.29 -34.65 -5.09
CA LEU A 456 26.12 -35.57 -5.89
C LEU A 456 26.08 -37.00 -5.32
N SER A 457 26.20 -37.15 -3.99
CA SER A 457 26.20 -38.48 -3.35
C SER A 457 24.88 -39.25 -3.52
N VAL A 458 23.74 -38.56 -3.53
CA VAL A 458 22.41 -39.17 -3.67
C VAL A 458 22.18 -39.64 -5.11
N ARG A 459 22.57 -38.82 -6.10
CA ARG A 459 22.30 -39.09 -7.51
C ARG A 459 23.35 -39.97 -8.18
N ILE A 460 24.63 -39.65 -7.95
CA ILE A 460 25.78 -40.31 -8.59
C ILE A 460 26.31 -41.45 -7.72
N GLY A 461 26.01 -41.42 -6.42
CA GLY A 461 26.44 -42.41 -5.43
C GLY A 461 27.67 -41.96 -4.64
N GLY A 462 27.78 -42.40 -3.38
CA GLY A 462 28.89 -42.04 -2.49
C GLY A 462 30.27 -42.54 -2.91
N LYS A 463 30.37 -43.42 -3.92
CA LYS A 463 31.62 -43.87 -4.55
C LYS A 463 31.87 -43.23 -5.92
N GLY A 464 31.02 -42.29 -6.35
CA GLY A 464 31.21 -41.54 -7.60
C GLY A 464 32.47 -40.67 -7.52
N ASN A 465 33.14 -40.49 -8.67
CA ASN A 465 34.32 -39.65 -8.75
C ASN A 465 33.87 -38.22 -9.12
N TYR A 466 33.91 -37.33 -8.13
CA TYR A 466 33.55 -35.93 -8.31
C TYR A 466 34.51 -34.99 -7.57
N LYS A 467 34.69 -33.81 -8.14
CA LYS A 467 35.49 -32.71 -7.60
C LYS A 467 34.57 -31.55 -7.24
N ILE A 468 34.70 -31.02 -6.03
CA ILE A 468 33.90 -29.91 -5.53
C ILE A 468 34.87 -28.79 -5.16
N ASP A 469 34.77 -27.65 -5.84
CA ASP A 469 35.55 -26.43 -5.59
C ASP A 469 34.56 -25.28 -5.41
N VAL A 470 33.93 -25.25 -4.23
CA VAL A 470 32.80 -24.36 -3.94
C VAL A 470 33.07 -23.59 -2.67
N ASN A 471 32.89 -22.27 -2.76
CA ASN A 471 33.09 -21.34 -1.65
C ASN A 471 31.76 -20.71 -1.22
N PHE A 472 31.74 -20.21 0.02
CA PHE A 472 30.63 -19.43 0.56
C PHE A 472 31.00 -17.95 0.56
N ASP A 473 30.08 -17.11 0.09
CA ASP A 473 30.21 -15.65 0.17
C ASP A 473 29.19 -15.09 1.18
N GLU A 474 29.70 -14.49 2.26
CA GLU A 474 28.90 -13.90 3.34
C GLU A 474 28.00 -12.76 2.86
N THR A 475 28.39 -12.05 1.81
CA THR A 475 27.61 -10.92 1.27
C THR A 475 26.31 -11.36 0.61
N LEU A 476 26.27 -12.61 0.12
CA LEU A 476 25.10 -13.22 -0.51
C LEU A 476 24.14 -13.85 0.51
N TYR A 477 24.55 -13.98 1.78
CA TYR A 477 23.74 -14.62 2.81
C TYR A 477 22.67 -13.67 3.34
N VAL A 478 21.50 -13.68 2.70
CA VAL A 478 20.30 -13.08 3.27
C VAL A 478 19.81 -14.02 4.37
N VAL A 479 20.05 -13.64 5.63
CA VAL A 479 19.39 -14.28 6.76
C VAL A 479 17.91 -14.02 6.59
N ASP A 480 17.14 -15.04 6.20
CA ASP A 480 15.68 -15.03 6.37
C ASP A 480 15.44 -14.83 7.87
N LYS A 481 15.25 -13.58 8.27
CA LYS A 481 14.94 -13.26 9.65
C LYS A 481 13.58 -13.89 9.93
N GLU A 482 13.56 -14.93 10.75
CA GLU A 482 12.31 -15.49 11.26
C GLU A 482 11.48 -14.32 11.80
N PRO A 483 10.20 -14.21 11.41
CA PRO A 483 9.36 -13.12 11.86
C PRO A 483 9.31 -13.15 13.39
N THR A 484 9.42 -11.97 13.99
CA THR A 484 9.22 -11.82 15.43
C THR A 484 7.80 -12.26 15.80
N PRO A 485 7.54 -12.70 17.05
CA PRO A 485 6.19 -13.04 17.49
C PRO A 485 5.15 -11.94 17.23
N GLN A 486 5.56 -10.67 17.32
CA GLN A 486 4.73 -9.50 17.01
C GLN A 486 4.42 -9.38 15.51
N GLU A 487 5.39 -9.65 14.63
CA GLU A 487 5.16 -9.67 13.18
C GLU A 487 4.22 -10.82 12.78
N CYS A 488 4.28 -11.96 13.46
CA CYS A 488 3.32 -13.05 13.28
C CYS A 488 1.90 -12.65 13.74
N GLU A 489 1.75 -11.98 14.88
CA GLU A 489 0.45 -11.44 15.35
C GLU A 489 -0.16 -10.49 14.31
N GLN A 490 0.65 -9.56 13.79
CA GLN A 490 0.23 -8.60 12.78
C GLN A 490 -0.17 -9.29 11.47
N GLY A 491 0.59 -10.31 11.04
CA GLY A 491 0.27 -11.11 9.87
C GLY A 491 -1.07 -11.83 9.99
N ILE A 492 -1.34 -12.46 11.14
CA ILE A 492 -2.62 -13.13 11.42
C ILE A 492 -3.75 -12.10 11.49
N THR A 493 -3.53 -10.94 12.11
CA THR A 493 -4.52 -9.87 12.21
C THR A 493 -4.89 -9.32 10.82
N ALA A 494 -3.89 -9.07 9.97
CA ALA A 494 -4.11 -8.61 8.60
C ALA A 494 -4.87 -9.64 7.75
N LEU A 495 -4.56 -10.93 7.93
CA LEU A 495 -5.29 -12.04 7.31
C LEU A 495 -6.76 -12.06 7.74
N LEU A 496 -7.03 -11.93 9.04
CA LEU A 496 -8.40 -11.94 9.57
C LEU A 496 -9.21 -10.68 9.23
N ALA A 497 -8.54 -9.57 8.93
CA ALA A 497 -9.19 -8.34 8.46
C ALA A 497 -9.72 -8.47 7.02
N ARG A 498 -9.05 -9.26 6.18
CA ARG A 498 -9.49 -9.54 4.79
C ARG A 498 -10.44 -10.72 4.68
N GLU A 499 -10.22 -11.78 5.46
CA GLU A 499 -10.98 -13.04 5.40
C GLU A 499 -11.28 -13.54 6.82
N GLN A 500 -12.52 -13.38 7.28
CA GLN A 500 -12.94 -13.83 8.62
C GLN A 500 -13.19 -15.35 8.67
N ILE A 501 -13.00 -15.93 9.86
CA ILE A 501 -13.40 -17.32 10.16
C ILE A 501 -14.89 -17.35 10.46
N ASN A 502 -15.67 -17.93 9.57
CA ASN A 502 -17.11 -18.09 9.69
C ASN A 502 -17.48 -19.46 10.28
N PHE A 503 -18.66 -19.49 10.89
CA PHE A 503 -19.20 -20.67 11.56
C PHE A 503 -20.65 -20.90 11.13
N ALA A 504 -21.05 -22.16 11.11
CA ALA A 504 -22.43 -22.52 10.79
C ALA A 504 -23.43 -21.85 11.77
N PRO A 505 -24.66 -21.53 11.33
CA PRO A 505 -25.63 -20.80 12.14
C PRO A 505 -25.87 -21.47 13.51
N SER A 506 -25.81 -20.67 14.59
CA SER A 506 -25.93 -21.13 15.99
C SER A 506 -24.99 -22.28 16.37
N SER A 507 -23.83 -22.38 15.72
CA SER A 507 -22.85 -23.45 15.93
C SER A 507 -21.44 -22.90 16.13
N ALA A 508 -20.58 -23.74 16.69
CA ALA A 508 -19.13 -23.57 16.76
C ALA A 508 -18.39 -24.31 15.64
N ARG A 509 -19.11 -24.99 14.74
CA ARG A 509 -18.51 -25.68 13.59
C ARG A 509 -18.03 -24.66 12.55
N ILE A 510 -16.72 -24.69 12.25
CA ILE A 510 -16.09 -23.85 11.22
C ILE A 510 -16.65 -24.22 9.84
N ASP A 511 -16.98 -23.20 9.05
CA ASP A 511 -17.45 -23.39 7.68
C ASP A 511 -16.34 -23.92 6.77
N ALA A 512 -16.70 -24.76 5.80
CA ALA A 512 -15.72 -25.41 4.93
C ALA A 512 -14.83 -24.41 4.15
N GLN A 513 -15.37 -23.25 3.79
CA GLN A 513 -14.61 -22.19 3.13
C GLN A 513 -13.57 -21.53 4.07
N SER A 514 -13.87 -21.44 5.37
CA SER A 514 -12.97 -20.85 6.36
C SER A 514 -11.83 -21.79 6.79
N LEU A 515 -11.87 -23.08 6.41
CA LEU A 515 -10.75 -24.00 6.63
C LEU A 515 -9.48 -23.56 5.86
N LYS A 516 -9.64 -22.90 4.71
CA LYS A 516 -8.51 -22.32 3.96
C LYS A 516 -7.81 -21.23 4.79
N VAL A 517 -8.58 -20.34 5.42
CA VAL A 517 -8.06 -19.28 6.30
C VAL A 517 -7.30 -19.87 7.47
N VAL A 518 -7.82 -20.95 8.09
CA VAL A 518 -7.10 -21.67 9.16
C VAL A 518 -5.78 -22.26 8.67
N GLY A 519 -5.72 -22.76 7.43
CA GLY A 519 -4.48 -23.21 6.81
C GLY A 519 -3.45 -22.09 6.62
N GLU A 520 -3.89 -20.90 6.18
CA GLU A 520 -3.02 -19.73 6.05
C GLU A 520 -2.52 -19.23 7.42
N ILE A 521 -3.35 -19.29 8.46
CA ILE A 521 -2.92 -19.01 9.85
C ILE A 521 -1.87 -20.03 10.29
N ALA A 522 -2.06 -21.31 9.97
CA ALA A 522 -1.11 -22.37 10.28
C ALA A 522 0.26 -22.13 9.58
N ASP A 523 0.26 -21.62 8.35
CA ASP A 523 1.49 -21.25 7.63
C ASP A 523 2.25 -20.12 8.34
N ILE A 524 1.54 -19.14 8.91
CA ILE A 524 2.14 -18.04 9.68
C ILE A 524 2.70 -18.57 11.01
N LEU A 525 1.92 -19.36 11.75
CA LEU A 525 2.34 -19.91 13.04
C LEU A 525 3.56 -20.85 12.93
N ARG A 526 3.73 -21.55 11.80
CA ARG A 526 4.93 -22.38 11.55
C ARG A 526 6.23 -21.57 11.50
N LYS A 527 6.16 -20.28 11.18
CA LYS A 527 7.32 -19.37 11.15
C LYS A 527 7.63 -18.78 12.53
N CYS A 528 6.76 -19.00 13.52
CA CYS A 528 6.89 -18.50 14.88
C CYS A 528 6.62 -19.61 15.92
N PRO A 529 7.41 -20.70 15.94
CA PRO A 529 7.12 -21.89 16.75
C PRO A 529 7.14 -21.63 18.27
N ASP A 530 7.90 -20.64 18.73
CA ASP A 530 8.04 -20.30 20.16
C ASP A 530 7.04 -19.25 20.64
N ALA A 531 6.26 -18.66 19.73
CA ALA A 531 5.31 -17.61 20.06
C ALA A 531 4.08 -18.18 20.78
N LYS A 532 3.65 -17.50 21.84
CA LYS A 532 2.45 -17.87 22.61
C LYS A 532 1.30 -16.96 22.22
N PHE A 533 0.17 -17.52 21.83
CA PHE A 533 -1.00 -16.75 21.40
C PHE A 533 -2.26 -17.14 22.17
N GLU A 534 -3.12 -16.17 22.46
CA GLU A 534 -4.50 -16.35 22.86
C GLU A 534 -5.42 -16.20 21.63
N ILE A 535 -6.20 -17.24 21.35
CA ILE A 535 -7.26 -17.25 20.34
C ILE A 535 -8.51 -16.71 21.03
N GLU A 536 -8.86 -15.46 20.71
CA GLU A 536 -10.00 -14.76 21.29
C GLU A 536 -11.25 -14.97 20.44
N GLY A 537 -12.32 -15.51 21.03
CA GLY A 537 -13.65 -15.57 20.42
C GLY A 537 -14.53 -14.42 20.88
N HIS A 538 -15.24 -13.77 19.95
CA HIS A 538 -16.14 -12.64 20.23
C HIS A 538 -17.52 -12.84 19.59
N THR A 539 -18.56 -12.32 20.22
CA THR A 539 -19.94 -12.28 19.69
C THR A 539 -20.45 -10.84 19.59
N ASP A 540 -21.59 -10.65 18.95
CA ASP A 540 -22.36 -9.41 19.08
C ASP A 540 -23.18 -9.38 20.37
N SER A 541 -23.87 -8.27 20.62
CA SER A 541 -24.68 -8.06 21.84
C SER A 541 -26.06 -8.73 21.83
N GLN A 542 -26.39 -9.57 20.84
CA GLN A 542 -27.70 -10.23 20.76
C GLN A 542 -27.71 -11.55 21.52
N GLY A 543 -28.79 -11.86 22.23
CA GLY A 543 -28.91 -13.07 23.04
C GLY A 543 -28.48 -12.89 24.50
N SER A 544 -28.52 -13.96 25.29
CA SER A 544 -28.08 -13.90 26.69
C SER A 544 -26.56 -13.89 26.77
N GLU A 545 -26.03 -13.22 27.79
CA GLU A 545 -24.60 -13.12 28.05
C GLU A 545 -23.97 -14.51 28.25
N GLU A 546 -24.64 -15.40 28.99
CA GLU A 546 -24.12 -16.76 29.22
C GLU A 546 -24.02 -17.57 27.92
N LEU A 547 -25.00 -17.43 27.03
CA LEU A 547 -24.99 -18.12 25.73
C LEU A 547 -23.87 -17.59 24.84
N ASN A 548 -23.71 -16.27 24.78
CA ASN A 548 -22.66 -15.63 23.99
C ASN A 548 -21.26 -15.98 24.47
N LEU A 549 -21.06 -16.00 25.80
CA LEU A 549 -19.80 -16.44 26.39
C LEU A 549 -19.52 -17.91 26.04
N SER A 550 -20.51 -18.79 26.19
CA SER A 550 -20.37 -20.21 25.82
C SER A 550 -20.06 -20.40 24.34
N ILE A 551 -20.74 -19.69 23.43
CA ILE A 551 -20.54 -19.83 21.99
C ILE A 551 -19.17 -19.29 21.57
N SER A 552 -18.76 -18.13 22.08
CA SER A 552 -17.43 -17.57 21.78
C SER A 552 -16.30 -18.48 22.24
N GLN A 553 -16.42 -19.10 23.42
CA GLN A 553 -15.46 -20.07 23.93
C GLN A 553 -15.36 -21.29 23.00
N GLN A 554 -16.49 -21.90 22.66
CA GLN A 554 -16.51 -23.07 21.77
C GLN A 554 -15.94 -22.78 20.38
N ARG A 555 -16.15 -21.57 19.86
CA ARG A 555 -15.59 -21.14 18.58
C ARG A 555 -14.07 -21.01 18.63
N ALA A 556 -13.53 -20.39 19.67
CA ALA A 556 -12.08 -20.31 19.88
C ALA A 556 -11.45 -21.72 20.00
N GLU A 557 -12.09 -22.63 20.73
CA GLU A 557 -11.66 -24.03 20.86
C GLU A 557 -11.72 -24.81 19.54
N SER A 558 -12.71 -24.51 18.70
CA SER A 558 -12.84 -25.14 17.38
C SER A 558 -11.70 -24.70 16.44
N VAL A 559 -11.28 -23.43 16.50
CA VAL A 559 -10.12 -22.94 15.76
C VAL A 559 -8.83 -23.60 16.27
N LEU A 560 -8.66 -23.69 17.59
CA LEU A 560 -7.53 -24.40 18.20
C LEU A 560 -7.45 -25.86 17.73
N SER A 561 -8.59 -26.56 17.70
CA SER A 561 -8.69 -27.94 17.25
C SER A 561 -8.34 -28.08 15.76
N ALA A 562 -8.82 -27.17 14.92
CA ALA A 562 -8.50 -27.17 13.49
C ALA A 562 -7.00 -26.90 13.24
N LEU A 563 -6.35 -26.03 14.03
CA LEU A 563 -4.90 -25.83 13.95
C LEU A 563 -4.11 -27.08 14.40
N LEU A 564 -4.61 -27.81 15.39
CA LEU A 564 -4.03 -29.09 15.80
C LEU A 564 -4.08 -30.12 14.66
N GLU A 565 -5.20 -30.20 13.93
CA GLU A 565 -5.35 -31.06 12.75
C GLU A 565 -4.37 -30.69 11.63
N GLN A 566 -3.99 -29.40 11.53
CA GLN A 566 -2.93 -28.90 10.65
C GLN A 566 -1.50 -29.11 11.18
N ARG A 567 -1.35 -29.90 12.27
CA ARG A 567 -0.07 -30.23 12.92
C ARG A 567 0.67 -29.03 13.50
N ILE A 568 -0.04 -27.97 13.90
CA ILE A 568 0.54 -26.85 14.64
C ILE A 568 0.76 -27.26 16.09
N LEU A 569 1.91 -26.87 16.66
CA LEU A 569 2.20 -27.08 18.07
C LEU A 569 1.28 -26.20 18.92
N THR A 570 0.30 -26.81 19.59
CA THR A 570 -0.72 -26.08 20.36
C THR A 570 -0.30 -25.73 21.79
N SER A 571 0.88 -26.15 22.26
CA SER A 571 1.33 -25.84 23.62
C SER A 571 1.54 -24.35 23.90
N GLY A 572 1.72 -23.54 22.85
CA GLY A 572 1.77 -22.08 22.92
C GLY A 572 0.41 -21.41 22.70
N LEU A 573 -0.66 -22.15 22.39
CA LEU A 573 -1.95 -21.59 22.02
C LEU A 573 -2.99 -21.80 23.13
N THR A 574 -3.69 -20.73 23.52
CA THR A 574 -4.79 -20.78 24.49
C THR A 574 -6.07 -20.28 23.84
N ALA A 575 -7.21 -20.95 24.04
CA ALA A 575 -8.50 -20.50 23.50
C ALA A 575 -9.37 -19.87 24.59
N LYS A 576 -9.90 -18.66 24.33
CA LYS A 576 -10.72 -17.92 25.28
C LYS A 576 -11.87 -17.17 24.62
N GLY A 577 -13.09 -17.40 25.10
CA GLY A 577 -14.29 -16.66 24.73
C GLY A 577 -14.46 -15.40 25.58
N TYR A 578 -14.78 -14.28 24.92
CA TYR A 578 -15.07 -13.00 25.55
C TYR A 578 -16.54 -12.59 25.41
N GLY A 579 -17.37 -13.39 24.74
CA GLY A 579 -18.76 -13.03 24.45
C GLY A 579 -18.87 -11.63 23.82
N PRO A 580 -19.81 -10.78 24.28
CA PRO A 580 -19.99 -9.42 23.77
C PRO A 580 -19.16 -8.36 24.50
N GLU A 581 -18.31 -8.72 25.47
CA GLU A 581 -17.67 -7.78 26.40
C GLU A 581 -16.66 -6.83 25.74
N LYS A 582 -16.12 -7.20 24.57
CA LYS A 582 -15.08 -6.44 23.85
C LYS A 582 -15.51 -6.08 22.42
N PRO A 583 -16.52 -5.20 22.24
CA PRO A 583 -16.95 -4.76 20.92
C PRO A 583 -15.90 -3.86 20.26
N ILE A 584 -15.73 -4.01 18.94
CA ILE A 584 -14.86 -3.15 18.12
C ILE A 584 -15.67 -2.21 17.20
N ALA A 585 -16.97 -2.46 17.08
CA ALA A 585 -17.90 -1.66 16.31
C ALA A 585 -19.25 -1.53 17.03
N ASP A 586 -20.07 -0.59 16.57
CA ASP A 586 -21.39 -0.31 17.16
C ASP A 586 -22.34 -1.51 17.00
N ASN A 587 -22.92 -2.01 18.09
CA ASN A 587 -23.87 -3.11 18.05
C ASN A 587 -25.27 -2.71 17.53
N ALA A 588 -25.52 -1.40 17.35
CA ALA A 588 -26.78 -0.92 16.79
C ALA A 588 -26.94 -1.28 15.30
N THR A 589 -25.85 -1.31 14.52
CA THR A 589 -25.87 -1.62 13.08
C THR A 589 -25.62 -3.09 12.81
N GLU A 590 -26.12 -3.62 11.68
CA GLU A 590 -25.84 -5.02 11.32
C GLU A 590 -24.37 -5.21 10.95
N GLU A 591 -23.79 -4.21 10.30
CA GLU A 591 -22.38 -4.17 9.92
C GLU A 591 -21.48 -4.22 11.16
N GLY A 592 -21.82 -3.45 12.21
CA GLY A 592 -21.05 -3.46 13.46
C GLY A 592 -21.23 -4.74 14.27
N ARG A 593 -22.43 -5.34 14.26
CA ARG A 593 -22.63 -6.70 14.81
C ARG A 593 -21.81 -7.75 14.07
N ALA A 594 -21.77 -7.69 12.74
CA ALA A 594 -20.96 -8.59 11.94
C ALA A 594 -19.46 -8.46 12.28
N ALA A 595 -18.95 -7.23 12.42
CA ALA A 595 -17.57 -7.00 12.85
C ALA A 595 -17.27 -7.50 14.28
N ASN A 596 -18.25 -7.45 15.19
CA ASN A 596 -18.10 -7.94 16.55
C ASN A 596 -18.06 -9.48 16.64
N ARG A 597 -18.73 -10.20 15.72
CA ARG A 597 -18.69 -11.67 15.61
C ARG A 597 -17.40 -12.15 14.94
N ARG A 598 -16.28 -12.14 15.67
CA ARG A 598 -14.94 -12.42 15.10
C ARG A 598 -14.11 -13.39 15.95
N ILE A 599 -13.05 -13.92 15.31
CA ILE A 599 -11.90 -14.54 15.96
C ILE A 599 -10.72 -13.57 15.87
N ALA A 600 -9.93 -13.46 16.92
CA ALA A 600 -8.67 -12.73 16.93
C ALA A 600 -7.55 -13.56 17.56
N PHE A 601 -6.30 -13.26 17.22
CA PHE A 601 -5.13 -13.84 17.85
C PHE A 601 -4.38 -12.72 18.56
N ARG A 602 -4.06 -12.94 19.82
CA ARG A 602 -3.32 -11.99 20.63
C ARG A 602 -2.04 -12.61 21.15
N LEU A 603 -0.91 -11.94 20.98
CA LEU A 603 0.36 -12.39 21.52
C LEU A 603 0.32 -12.32 23.06
N LEU A 604 0.69 -13.43 23.70
CA LEU A 604 0.89 -13.51 25.14
C LEU A 604 2.37 -13.21 25.42
N GLU A 605 2.66 -12.03 25.95
CA GLU A 605 4.00 -11.71 26.44
C GLU A 605 4.38 -12.72 27.53
N SER A 606 5.56 -13.32 27.43
CA SER A 606 6.12 -14.07 28.54
C SER A 606 6.36 -13.09 29.69
N GLU A 607 5.67 -13.26 30.82
CA GLU A 607 6.11 -12.66 32.07
C GLU A 607 7.61 -12.92 32.22
N GLY A 608 8.36 -11.83 32.37
CA GLY A 608 9.82 -11.84 32.30
C GLY A 608 10.43 -12.90 33.20
N SER A 609 11.41 -13.61 32.65
CA SER A 609 12.49 -14.11 33.48
C SER A 609 13.35 -12.89 33.84
N GLU A 610 13.05 -12.30 35.01
CA GLU A 610 14.04 -11.51 35.76
C GLU A 610 15.23 -12.38 36.17
#